data_AF-A0A9P5RLL8-F1
#
_entry.id   AF-A0A9P5RLL8-F1
#
_cell.length_a   1.000
_cell.length_b   1.000
_cell.length_c   1.000
_cell.angle_alpha   90.00
_cell.angle_beta   90.00
_cell.angle_gamma   90.00
#
_symmetry.space_group_name_H-M   'P 1'
#
loop_
_entity.id
_entity.type
_entity.pdbx_description
1 polymer ?
#
loop_
_entity_poly.entity_id
_entity_poly.type
_entity_poly.pdbx_seq_one_letter_code
_entity_poly.pdbx_strand_id
1 'polypeptide(L)'
;MDTKAASGTKKKFVRKVAPSKAPGRVLKKQLRNMERLLKNKDTLKDLPTEVVTETEKKIADVKKKIEALSPQAKPAAQSTTTAVPAQKNSKTDGGNSTTKGGIKATELRRAGRKIVAFKKQHPNHATSEIESKELVELELDLMYIKNYPKGQDYIPIYTESIEEAQVKARAEIRENTRKALESGELKRSTGAGKSEEKTESAIGKHPASNWSDGEEDEEEDERENKKQKTE
;
A
#
# COMPACT_ATOMS: atom_id res chain seq x y z
N MET A 1 -12.70 -52.26 49.51
CA MET A 1 -13.48 -51.01 49.51
C MET A 1 -12.69 -50.01 48.69
N ASP A 2 -12.96 -49.97 47.38
CA ASP A 2 -12.22 -49.18 46.39
C ASP A 2 -12.88 -47.82 46.16
N THR A 3 -12.24 -46.74 46.61
CA THR A 3 -12.67 -45.36 46.27
C THR A 3 -11.88 -44.84 45.08
N LYS A 4 -12.38 -45.11 43.87
CA LYS A 4 -11.84 -44.58 42.61
C LYS A 4 -12.40 -43.16 42.40
N ALA A 5 -11.61 -42.14 42.73
CA ALA A 5 -11.96 -40.75 42.47
C ALA A 5 -12.08 -40.49 40.95
N ALA A 6 -13.22 -39.98 40.51
CA ALA A 6 -13.47 -39.61 39.12
C ALA A 6 -12.54 -38.46 38.69
N SER A 7 -11.63 -38.76 37.77
CA SER A 7 -10.72 -37.78 37.17
C SER A 7 -11.50 -36.77 36.32
N GLY A 8 -11.43 -35.50 36.71
CA GLY A 8 -12.11 -34.39 36.05
C GLY A 8 -11.77 -34.26 34.56
N THR A 9 -12.80 -34.35 33.73
CA THR A 9 -12.76 -34.03 32.30
C THR A 9 -12.53 -32.53 32.11
N LYS A 10 -11.27 -32.15 31.86
CA LYS A 10 -10.93 -30.78 31.45
C LYS A 10 -11.63 -30.45 30.13
N LYS A 11 -12.59 -29.51 30.16
CA LYS A 11 -13.24 -28.97 28.95
C LYS A 11 -12.17 -28.36 28.05
N LYS A 12 -11.97 -28.94 26.86
CA LYS A 12 -11.11 -28.36 25.82
C LYS A 12 -11.74 -27.04 25.37
N PHE A 13 -11.03 -25.93 25.55
CA PHE A 13 -11.41 -24.63 25.00
C PHE A 13 -11.36 -24.71 23.47
N VAL A 14 -12.50 -24.90 22.83
CA VAL A 14 -12.62 -24.76 21.36
C VAL A 14 -12.65 -23.27 21.07
N ARG A 15 -11.58 -22.73 20.47
CA ARG A 15 -11.56 -21.35 19.97
C ARG A 15 -12.69 -21.17 18.97
N LYS A 16 -13.65 -20.30 19.28
CA LYS A 16 -14.67 -19.84 18.33
C LYS A 16 -13.96 -19.05 17.23
N VAL A 17 -13.82 -19.65 16.04
CA VAL A 17 -13.28 -18.97 14.86
C VAL A 17 -14.37 -18.03 14.33
N ALA A 18 -14.08 -16.73 14.28
CA ALA A 18 -15.01 -15.74 13.73
C ALA A 18 -15.30 -16.06 12.24
N PRO A 19 -16.56 -16.01 11.79
CA PRO A 19 -16.88 -16.21 10.38
C PRO A 19 -16.18 -15.15 9.53
N SER A 20 -15.57 -15.58 8.41
CA SER A 20 -14.74 -14.70 7.58
C SER A 20 -15.54 -13.49 7.08
N LYS A 21 -14.93 -12.30 7.10
CA LYS A 21 -15.53 -11.02 6.66
C LYS A 21 -15.97 -10.98 5.18
N ALA A 22 -15.73 -12.03 4.39
CA ALA A 22 -16.05 -12.06 2.96
C ALA A 22 -16.61 -13.43 2.50
N PRO A 23 -17.89 -13.75 2.80
CA PRO A 23 -18.52 -15.02 2.44
C PRO A 23 -18.47 -15.29 0.92
N GLY A 24 -18.58 -14.25 0.09
CA GLY A 24 -18.48 -14.37 -1.37
C GLY A 24 -17.11 -14.84 -1.88
N ARG A 25 -16.00 -14.48 -1.22
CA ARG A 25 -14.66 -14.92 -1.62
C ARG A 25 -14.45 -16.41 -1.36
N VAL A 26 -14.99 -16.91 -0.24
CA VAL A 26 -14.92 -18.32 0.12
C VAL A 26 -15.73 -19.17 -0.86
N LEU A 27 -16.96 -18.77 -1.19
CA LEU A 27 -17.80 -19.45 -2.17
C LEU A 27 -17.18 -19.47 -3.56
N LYS A 28 -16.58 -18.35 -4.02
CA LYS A 28 -15.85 -18.31 -5.30
C LYS A 28 -14.64 -19.25 -5.32
N LYS A 29 -13.93 -19.39 -4.20
CA LYS A 29 -12.80 -20.34 -4.09
C LYS A 29 -13.29 -21.79 -4.12
N GLN A 30 -14.39 -22.09 -3.43
CA GLN A 30 -15.02 -23.42 -3.46
C GLN A 30 -15.47 -23.81 -4.87
N LEU A 31 -16.13 -22.90 -5.59
CA LEU A 31 -16.55 -23.10 -6.98
C LEU A 31 -15.34 -23.43 -7.88
N ARG A 32 -14.26 -22.64 -7.81
CA ARG A 32 -13.05 -22.88 -8.60
C ARG A 32 -12.40 -24.24 -8.31
N ASN A 33 -12.41 -24.67 -7.05
CA ASN A 33 -11.85 -25.96 -6.66
C ASN A 33 -12.69 -27.13 -7.20
N MET A 34 -14.02 -27.05 -7.10
CA MET A 34 -14.92 -28.08 -7.65
C MET A 34 -14.85 -28.13 -9.18
N GLU A 35 -14.79 -26.98 -9.85
CA GLU A 35 -14.61 -26.93 -11.31
C GLU A 35 -13.24 -27.48 -11.76
N ARG A 36 -12.18 -27.28 -10.96
CA ARG A 36 -10.87 -27.90 -11.24
C ARG A 36 -10.90 -29.41 -11.08
N LEU A 37 -11.58 -29.92 -10.05
CA LEU A 37 -11.75 -31.35 -9.84
C LEU A 37 -12.41 -32.03 -11.04
N LEU A 38 -13.41 -31.38 -11.65
CA LEU A 38 -14.12 -31.88 -12.82
C LEU A 38 -13.37 -31.66 -14.16
N LYS A 39 -12.47 -30.69 -14.24
CA LYS A 39 -11.68 -30.40 -15.45
C LYS A 39 -10.41 -31.23 -15.57
N ASN A 40 -9.88 -31.70 -14.45
CA ASN A 40 -8.67 -32.50 -14.41
C ASN A 40 -8.98 -33.94 -14.85
N LYS A 41 -8.57 -34.29 -16.08
CA LYS A 41 -8.82 -35.61 -16.69
C LYS A 41 -8.23 -36.77 -15.88
N ASP A 42 -7.14 -36.52 -15.15
CA ASP A 42 -6.47 -37.56 -14.34
C ASP A 42 -7.27 -37.86 -13.07
N THR A 43 -7.77 -36.83 -12.38
CA THR A 43 -8.59 -37.04 -11.18
C THR A 43 -10.00 -37.51 -11.49
N LEU A 44 -10.54 -37.17 -12.66
CA LEU A 44 -11.90 -37.56 -13.06
C LEU A 44 -12.05 -39.06 -13.32
N LYS A 45 -10.98 -39.73 -13.79
CA LYS A 45 -10.99 -41.17 -14.07
C LYS A 45 -11.07 -42.03 -12.81
N ASP A 46 -10.52 -41.53 -11.71
CA ASP A 46 -10.44 -42.24 -10.43
C ASP A 46 -11.63 -41.92 -9.50
N LEU A 47 -12.52 -41.02 -9.93
CA LEU A 47 -13.68 -40.59 -9.13
C LEU A 47 -14.92 -41.42 -9.47
N PRO A 48 -15.66 -41.94 -8.46
CA PRO A 48 -16.95 -42.56 -8.68
C PRO A 48 -17.92 -41.61 -9.38
N THR A 49 -18.73 -42.12 -10.31
CA THR A 49 -19.72 -41.34 -11.07
C THR A 49 -20.73 -40.64 -10.15
N GLU A 50 -21.07 -41.24 -9.02
CA GLU A 50 -21.93 -40.62 -7.99
C GLU A 50 -21.30 -39.33 -7.43
N VAL A 51 -20.00 -39.33 -7.13
CA VAL A 51 -19.28 -38.16 -6.62
C VAL A 51 -19.22 -37.06 -7.67
N VAL A 52 -19.03 -37.43 -8.94
CA VAL A 52 -19.07 -36.48 -10.06
C VAL A 52 -20.43 -35.77 -10.14
N THR A 53 -21.54 -36.52 -10.16
CA THR A 53 -22.89 -35.93 -10.23
C THR A 53 -23.24 -35.09 -8.99
N GLU A 54 -22.78 -35.49 -7.80
CA GLU A 54 -22.94 -34.68 -6.60
C GLU A 54 -22.15 -33.37 -6.65
N THR A 55 -20.92 -33.39 -7.17
CA THR A 55 -20.10 -32.18 -7.30
C THR A 55 -20.68 -31.21 -8.32
N GLU A 56 -21.27 -31.69 -9.41
CA GLU A 56 -22.00 -30.86 -10.37
C GLU A 56 -23.22 -30.19 -9.74
N LYS A 57 -24.02 -30.94 -8.95
CA LYS A 57 -25.13 -30.38 -8.17
C LYS A 57 -24.65 -29.31 -7.18
N LYS A 58 -23.57 -29.59 -6.44
CA LYS A 58 -22.95 -28.63 -5.50
C LYS A 58 -22.42 -27.38 -6.21
N ILE A 59 -21.88 -27.51 -7.44
CA ILE A 59 -21.46 -26.36 -8.26
C ILE A 59 -22.65 -25.48 -8.60
N ALA A 60 -23.78 -26.06 -9.01
CA ALA A 60 -25.00 -25.31 -9.33
C ALA A 60 -25.52 -24.53 -8.10
N ASP A 61 -25.52 -25.16 -6.92
CA ASP A 61 -25.95 -24.51 -5.68
C ASP A 61 -25.01 -23.39 -5.23
N VAL A 62 -23.69 -23.59 -5.37
CA VAL A 62 -22.71 -22.54 -5.04
C VAL A 62 -22.81 -21.37 -6.02
N LYS A 63 -23.10 -21.61 -7.31
CA LYS A 63 -23.37 -20.54 -8.28
C LYS A 63 -24.58 -19.69 -7.87
N LYS A 64 -25.70 -20.34 -7.48
CA LYS A 64 -26.89 -19.64 -6.96
C LYS A 64 -26.59 -18.81 -5.70
N LYS A 65 -25.80 -19.34 -4.77
CA LYS A 65 -25.38 -18.61 -3.56
C LYS A 65 -24.50 -17.40 -3.86
N ILE A 66 -23.63 -17.50 -4.86
CA ILE A 66 -22.79 -16.37 -5.31
C ILE A 66 -23.64 -15.28 -5.95
N GLU A 67 -24.63 -15.67 -6.77
CA GLU A 67 -25.55 -14.73 -7.40
C GLU A 67 -26.41 -13.99 -6.38
N ALA A 68 -26.95 -14.70 -5.38
CA ALA A 68 -27.72 -14.10 -4.27
C ALA A 68 -26.89 -13.14 -3.39
N LEU A 69 -25.58 -13.37 -3.28
CA LEU A 69 -24.65 -12.50 -2.54
C LEU A 69 -24.02 -11.42 -3.41
N SER A 70 -24.24 -11.45 -4.73
CA SER A 70 -23.83 -10.37 -5.61
C SER A 70 -24.78 -9.19 -5.37
N PRO A 71 -24.28 -7.98 -5.08
CA PRO A 71 -25.15 -6.82 -4.98
C PRO A 71 -25.89 -6.65 -6.32
N GLN A 72 -27.22 -6.80 -6.30
CA GLN A 72 -28.06 -6.59 -7.47
C GLN A 72 -27.75 -5.22 -8.08
N ALA A 73 -27.32 -5.22 -9.34
CA ALA A 73 -27.32 -4.05 -10.18
C ALA A 73 -28.76 -3.54 -10.27
N LYS A 74 -28.98 -2.28 -9.85
CA LYS A 74 -30.28 -1.61 -10.01
C LYS A 74 -30.69 -1.62 -11.49
N PRO A 75 -31.94 -1.94 -11.83
CA PRO A 75 -32.44 -1.78 -13.19
C PRO A 75 -32.57 -0.29 -13.53
N ALA A 76 -32.42 -0.01 -14.83
CA ALA A 76 -32.36 1.31 -15.43
C ALA A 76 -33.54 2.21 -15.05
N ALA A 77 -33.24 3.42 -14.55
CA ALA A 77 -34.17 4.53 -14.51
C ALA A 77 -33.81 5.48 -15.66
N GLN A 78 -34.75 5.62 -16.61
CA GLN A 78 -34.79 6.71 -17.58
C GLN A 78 -34.85 8.05 -16.84
N SER A 79 -34.05 9.02 -17.27
CA SER A 79 -34.30 10.43 -16.98
C SER A 79 -33.86 11.31 -18.16
N THR A 80 -34.86 11.96 -18.74
CA THR A 80 -34.82 13.03 -19.74
C THR A 80 -34.32 14.36 -19.15
N THR A 81 -33.79 15.24 -20.03
CA THR A 81 -33.49 16.69 -19.87
C THR A 81 -32.44 17.05 -18.79
N THR A 82 -31.44 17.92 -18.97
CA THR A 82 -31.27 19.14 -19.77
C THR A 82 -29.76 19.46 -19.88
N ALA A 83 -29.34 20.18 -20.92
CA ALA A 83 -27.94 20.43 -21.26
C ALA A 83 -27.18 21.34 -20.28
N VAL A 84 -26.09 20.83 -19.71
CA VAL A 84 -24.89 21.53 -19.23
C VAL A 84 -23.72 20.57 -19.50
N PRO A 85 -22.57 20.99 -20.08
CA PRO A 85 -21.47 20.07 -20.34
C PRO A 85 -20.75 19.71 -19.03
N ALA A 86 -21.35 18.80 -18.27
CA ALA A 86 -20.70 18.16 -17.15
C ALA A 86 -19.62 17.24 -17.70
N GLN A 87 -18.37 17.53 -17.33
CA GLN A 87 -17.25 16.61 -17.47
C GLN A 87 -17.69 15.23 -16.99
N LYS A 88 -17.51 14.24 -17.88
CA LYS A 88 -17.87 12.84 -17.67
C LYS A 88 -17.31 12.36 -16.33
N ASN A 89 -18.18 12.23 -15.34
CA ASN A 89 -17.93 11.38 -14.18
C ASN A 89 -17.96 9.92 -14.66
N SER A 90 -16.83 9.45 -15.21
CA SER A 90 -16.59 8.03 -15.46
C SER A 90 -16.35 7.34 -14.12
N LYS A 91 -17.45 6.90 -13.48
CA LYS A 91 -17.40 5.76 -12.56
C LYS A 91 -17.20 4.50 -13.37
N THR A 92 -15.93 4.16 -13.61
CA THR A 92 -15.36 2.82 -13.81
C THR A 92 -13.89 3.06 -14.14
N ASP A 93 -13.00 2.70 -13.23
CA ASP A 93 -11.72 2.06 -13.57
C ASP A 93 -10.97 1.69 -12.29
N GLY A 94 -11.44 0.60 -11.66
CA GLY A 94 -10.56 -0.28 -10.88
C GLY A 94 -9.60 -1.07 -11.78
N GLY A 95 -9.21 -0.51 -12.94
CA GLY A 95 -8.58 -1.19 -14.05
C GLY A 95 -7.48 -0.35 -14.69
N ASN A 96 -6.67 0.36 -13.90
CA ASN A 96 -5.35 0.82 -14.34
C ASN A 96 -4.42 1.27 -13.19
N SER A 97 -4.61 0.77 -11.96
CA SER A 97 -3.84 1.24 -10.81
C SER A 97 -2.46 0.60 -10.65
N THR A 98 -2.14 -0.47 -11.40
CA THR A 98 -0.88 -1.22 -11.24
C THR A 98 0.34 -0.49 -11.80
N THR A 99 0.20 0.36 -12.81
CA THR A 99 1.31 1.21 -13.32
C THR A 99 1.26 2.62 -12.76
N LYS A 100 0.05 3.20 -12.61
CA LYS A 100 -0.16 4.57 -12.09
C LYS A 100 0.13 4.70 -10.59
N GLY A 101 -0.07 3.63 -9.81
CA GLY A 101 0.34 3.58 -8.39
C GLY A 101 1.86 3.55 -8.21
N GLY A 102 2.60 3.00 -9.18
CA GLY A 102 4.06 2.90 -9.14
C GLY A 102 4.73 4.27 -9.20
N ILE A 103 4.37 5.09 -10.19
CA ILE A 103 4.99 6.41 -10.41
C ILE A 103 4.73 7.32 -9.20
N LYS A 104 3.46 7.44 -8.77
CA LYS A 104 3.08 8.22 -7.59
C LYS A 104 3.85 7.77 -6.34
N ALA A 105 3.99 6.46 -6.13
CA ALA A 105 4.74 5.93 -4.98
C ALA A 105 6.26 6.17 -5.08
N THR A 106 6.84 6.13 -6.27
CA THR A 106 8.26 6.45 -6.47
C THR A 106 8.55 7.93 -6.27
N GLU A 107 7.68 8.82 -6.74
CA GLU A 107 7.81 10.25 -6.53
C GLU A 107 7.59 10.63 -5.06
N LEU A 108 6.64 9.99 -4.39
CA LEU A 108 6.44 10.17 -2.95
C LEU A 108 7.73 9.85 -2.16
N ARG A 109 8.38 8.74 -2.51
CA ARG A 109 9.68 8.36 -1.92
C ARG A 109 10.81 9.31 -2.33
N ARG A 110 10.81 9.82 -3.56
CA ARG A 110 11.81 10.78 -4.05
C ARG A 110 11.68 12.13 -3.33
N ALA A 111 10.47 12.68 -3.21
CA ALA A 111 10.20 13.91 -2.47
C ALA A 111 10.58 13.79 -1.00
N GLY A 112 10.22 12.67 -0.34
CA GLY A 112 10.63 12.41 1.04
C GLY A 112 12.15 12.37 1.21
N ARG A 113 12.88 11.70 0.31
CA ARG A 113 14.35 11.67 0.33
C ARG A 113 14.97 13.04 0.08
N LYS A 114 14.41 13.85 -0.82
CA LYS A 114 14.86 15.23 -1.06
C LYS A 114 14.73 16.08 0.20
N ILE A 115 13.59 16.03 0.90
CA ILE A 115 13.40 16.78 2.16
C ILE A 115 14.42 16.37 3.23
N VAL A 116 14.65 15.05 3.39
CA VAL A 116 15.63 14.55 4.37
C VAL A 116 17.05 14.98 4.00
N ALA A 117 17.43 14.86 2.72
CA ALA A 117 18.73 15.29 2.23
C ALA A 117 18.93 16.81 2.41
N PHE A 118 17.89 17.60 2.10
CA PHE A 118 17.90 19.05 2.28
C PHE A 118 18.14 19.44 3.74
N LYS A 119 17.37 18.86 4.68
CA LYS A 119 17.55 19.12 6.13
C LYS A 119 18.94 18.71 6.63
N LYS A 120 19.54 17.67 6.02
CA LYS A 120 20.91 17.23 6.35
C LYS A 120 21.98 18.18 5.79
N GLN A 121 21.80 18.67 4.57
CA GLN A 121 22.73 19.60 3.91
C GLN A 121 22.64 21.02 4.49
N HIS A 122 21.45 21.41 4.94
CA HIS A 122 21.15 22.74 5.47
C HIS A 122 20.65 22.62 6.92
N PRO A 123 21.53 22.34 7.90
CA PRO A 123 21.11 22.23 9.30
C PRO A 123 20.49 23.53 9.84
N ASN A 124 20.90 24.68 9.29
CA ASN A 124 20.43 26.01 9.69
C ASN A 124 19.27 26.54 8.82
N HIS A 125 18.58 25.68 8.05
CA HIS A 125 17.47 26.06 7.17
C HIS A 125 16.35 26.87 7.82
N ALA A 126 16.18 26.76 9.15
CA ALA A 126 15.20 27.55 9.89
C ALA A 126 15.58 29.04 10.02
N THR A 127 16.88 29.37 9.93
CA THR A 127 17.41 30.74 10.10
C THR A 127 17.62 31.45 8.77
N SER A 128 17.79 30.70 7.68
CA SER A 128 17.93 31.25 6.33
C SER A 128 16.58 31.37 5.65
N GLU A 129 16.21 32.58 5.21
CA GLU A 129 14.98 32.81 4.45
C GLU A 129 14.94 32.04 3.12
N ILE A 130 16.10 31.88 2.48
CA ILE A 130 16.19 31.19 1.18
C ILE A 130 15.97 29.69 1.39
N GLU A 131 16.66 29.10 2.34
CA GLU A 131 16.58 27.65 2.62
C GLU A 131 15.22 27.26 3.20
N SER A 132 14.62 28.11 4.04
CA SER A 132 13.27 27.89 4.55
C SER A 132 12.22 27.92 3.44
N LYS A 133 12.32 28.86 2.48
CA LYS A 133 11.44 28.91 1.30
C LYS A 133 11.58 27.64 0.46
N GLU A 134 12.80 27.19 0.20
CA GLU A 134 13.05 25.96 -0.56
C GLU A 134 12.48 24.72 0.14
N LEU A 135 12.65 24.61 1.47
CA LEU A 135 12.04 23.53 2.24
C LEU A 135 10.50 23.53 2.12
N VAL A 136 9.88 24.70 2.18
CA VAL A 136 8.42 24.83 2.01
C VAL A 136 7.98 24.37 0.62
N GLU A 137 8.76 24.67 -0.42
CA GLU A 137 8.48 24.19 -1.77
C GLU A 137 8.59 22.67 -1.90
N LEU A 138 9.60 22.05 -1.26
CA LEU A 138 9.76 20.60 -1.21
C LEU A 138 8.64 19.93 -0.40
N GLU A 139 8.18 20.55 0.69
CA GLU A 139 7.04 20.07 1.46
C GLU A 139 5.72 20.21 0.67
N LEU A 140 5.58 21.28 -0.12
CA LEU A 140 4.45 21.46 -1.03
C LEU A 140 4.42 20.38 -2.13
N ASP A 141 5.57 20.01 -2.68
CA ASP A 141 5.68 18.86 -3.61
C ASP A 141 5.16 17.57 -2.95
N LEU A 142 5.60 17.29 -1.72
CA LEU A 142 5.16 16.11 -0.99
C LEU A 142 3.64 16.10 -0.78
N MET A 143 3.06 17.26 -0.46
CA MET A 143 1.62 17.40 -0.24
C MET A 143 0.82 17.32 -1.53
N TYR A 144 1.34 17.84 -2.64
CA TYR A 144 0.76 17.65 -3.98
C TYR A 144 0.67 16.17 -4.30
N ILE A 145 1.76 15.41 -4.10
CA ILE A 145 1.78 13.97 -4.40
C ILE A 145 0.75 13.25 -3.52
N LYS A 146 0.72 13.53 -2.21
CA LYS A 146 -0.20 12.86 -1.28
C LYS A 146 -1.67 13.12 -1.63
N ASN A 147 -2.02 14.38 -1.90
CA ASN A 147 -3.40 14.83 -2.01
C ASN A 147 -3.88 15.01 -3.46
N TYR A 148 -3.11 14.54 -4.44
CA TYR A 148 -3.51 14.60 -5.84
C TYR A 148 -4.94 14.05 -6.05
N PRO A 149 -5.80 14.75 -6.81
CA PRO A 149 -7.21 14.39 -6.99
C PRO A 149 -7.42 12.93 -7.37
N LYS A 150 -8.28 12.24 -6.61
CA LYS A 150 -8.66 10.85 -6.89
C LYS A 150 -9.60 10.83 -8.09
N GLY A 151 -9.17 10.20 -9.19
CA GLY A 151 -9.95 10.10 -10.42
C GLY A 151 -9.37 10.87 -11.61
N GLN A 152 -8.30 11.64 -11.39
CA GLN A 152 -7.48 12.22 -12.46
C GLN A 152 -6.20 11.42 -12.62
N ASP A 153 -5.65 11.44 -13.84
CA ASP A 153 -4.34 10.86 -14.11
C ASP A 153 -3.26 11.68 -13.43
N TYR A 154 -2.39 11.00 -12.69
CA TYR A 154 -1.32 11.63 -11.92
C TYR A 154 -0.30 12.28 -12.85
N ILE A 155 -0.03 13.57 -12.66
CA ILE A 155 0.97 14.32 -13.40
C ILE A 155 2.28 14.32 -12.60
N PRO A 156 3.36 13.71 -13.11
CA PRO A 156 4.64 13.65 -12.40
C PRO A 156 5.30 15.03 -12.22
N ILE A 157 5.99 15.21 -11.10
CA ILE A 157 6.75 16.44 -10.83
C ILE A 157 8.18 16.33 -11.39
N TYR A 158 8.80 15.16 -11.23
CA TYR A 158 10.24 14.98 -11.43
C TYR A 158 10.59 14.28 -12.76
N THR A 159 9.84 14.59 -13.81
CA THR A 159 10.08 14.13 -15.19
C THR A 159 10.58 15.27 -16.06
N GLU A 160 11.47 14.96 -16.98
CA GLU A 160 12.16 15.95 -17.84
C GLU A 160 11.36 16.32 -19.09
N SER A 161 10.45 15.44 -19.55
CA SER A 161 9.63 15.64 -20.75
C SER A 161 8.16 15.87 -20.39
N ILE A 162 7.79 17.12 -20.08
CA ILE A 162 6.41 17.49 -19.72
C ILE A 162 5.85 18.44 -20.78
N GLU A 163 4.66 18.13 -21.28
CA GLU A 163 3.92 19.02 -22.19
C GLU A 163 3.48 20.31 -21.46
N GLU A 164 3.48 21.46 -22.13
CA GLU A 164 3.12 22.75 -21.52
C GLU A 164 1.72 22.75 -20.87
N ALA A 165 0.77 22.01 -21.45
CA ALA A 165 -0.57 21.84 -20.88
C ALA A 165 -0.54 21.15 -19.51
N GLN A 166 0.32 20.15 -19.35
CA GLN A 166 0.50 19.43 -18.09
C GLN A 166 1.23 20.30 -17.05
N VAL A 167 2.15 21.17 -17.48
CA VAL A 167 2.81 22.14 -16.59
C VAL A 167 1.78 23.10 -15.98
N LYS A 168 0.85 23.62 -16.79
CA LYS A 168 -0.23 24.50 -16.32
C LYS A 168 -1.16 23.78 -15.34
N ALA A 169 -1.64 22.59 -15.69
CA ALA A 169 -2.50 21.79 -14.82
C ALA A 169 -1.80 21.44 -13.49
N ARG A 170 -0.51 21.10 -13.54
CA ARG A 170 0.30 20.85 -12.34
C ARG A 170 0.40 22.08 -11.45
N ALA A 171 0.65 23.26 -12.05
CA ALA A 171 0.75 24.52 -11.30
C ALA A 171 -0.57 24.84 -10.60
N GLU A 172 -1.70 24.67 -11.28
CA GLU A 172 -3.04 24.90 -10.71
C GLU A 172 -3.32 23.95 -9.54
N ILE A 173 -3.07 22.66 -9.70
CA ILE A 173 -3.27 21.67 -8.62
C ILE A 173 -2.33 21.95 -7.44
N ARG A 174 -1.09 22.38 -7.71
CA ARG A 174 -0.11 22.73 -6.68
C ARG A 174 -0.53 24.00 -5.93
N GLU A 175 -1.10 24.99 -6.61
CA GLU A 175 -1.69 26.19 -6.00
C GLU A 175 -2.92 25.84 -5.14
N ASN A 176 -3.82 24.99 -5.65
CA ASN A 176 -4.97 24.51 -4.87
C ASN A 176 -4.52 23.76 -3.61
N THR A 177 -3.43 22.98 -3.71
CA THR A 177 -2.83 22.31 -2.56
C THR A 177 -2.27 23.32 -1.55
N ARG A 178 -1.62 24.41 -2.03
CA ARG A 178 -1.14 25.50 -1.16
C ARG A 178 -2.30 26.17 -0.43
N LYS A 179 -3.37 26.56 -1.15
CA LYS A 179 -4.57 27.16 -0.56
C LYS A 179 -5.24 26.25 0.46
N ALA A 180 -5.32 24.95 0.17
CA ALA A 180 -5.89 23.97 1.10
C ALA A 180 -5.02 23.73 2.36
N LEU A 181 -3.69 23.94 2.28
CA LEU A 181 -2.82 23.94 3.46
C LEU A 181 -3.00 25.20 4.31
N GLU A 182 -3.21 26.35 3.67
CA GLU A 182 -3.44 27.65 4.34
C GLU A 182 -4.83 27.71 5.00
N SER A 183 -5.85 27.15 4.36
CA SER A 183 -7.21 27.05 4.90
C SER A 183 -7.35 26.03 6.03
N GLY A 184 -6.34 25.18 6.25
CA GLY A 184 -6.37 24.10 7.23
C GLY A 184 -7.18 22.87 6.80
N GLU A 185 -7.70 22.84 5.56
CA GLU A 185 -8.37 21.67 4.98
C GLU A 185 -7.40 20.49 4.83
N LEU A 186 -6.14 20.78 4.50
CA LEU A 186 -5.04 19.82 4.49
C LEU A 186 -4.13 20.02 5.70
N LYS A 187 -3.94 18.96 6.49
CA LYS A 187 -2.96 18.98 7.58
C LYS A 187 -1.55 18.83 7.01
N ARG A 188 -0.63 19.74 7.40
CA ARG A 188 0.80 19.55 7.18
C ARG A 188 1.19 18.22 7.82
N SER A 189 1.88 17.36 7.07
CA SER A 189 2.41 16.13 7.66
C SER A 189 3.59 16.48 8.54
N THR A 190 3.32 16.93 9.76
CA THR A 190 4.32 17.05 10.80
C THR A 190 4.78 15.64 11.13
N GLY A 191 5.97 15.28 10.68
CA GLY A 191 6.66 14.04 11.08
C GLY A 191 7.06 13.99 12.56
N ALA A 192 6.49 14.84 13.40
CA ALA A 192 6.84 15.03 14.82
C ALA A 192 5.74 14.50 15.78
N GLY A 193 4.94 13.53 15.33
CA GLY A 193 3.79 12.99 16.08
C GLY A 193 3.82 11.48 16.32
N LYS A 194 4.95 10.81 16.08
CA LYS A 194 5.25 9.57 16.78
C LYS A 194 6.21 9.94 17.89
N SER A 195 5.66 10.22 19.06
CA SER A 195 6.39 10.03 20.30
C SER A 195 7.06 8.66 20.23
N GLU A 196 8.33 8.61 20.57
CA GLU A 196 9.03 7.40 20.97
C GLU A 196 8.36 6.87 22.25
N GLU A 197 7.13 6.39 22.13
CA GLU A 197 6.42 5.77 23.23
C GLU A 197 6.87 4.31 23.27
N LYS A 198 7.99 4.11 23.99
CA LYS A 198 8.42 2.86 24.63
C LYS A 198 8.15 1.59 23.83
N THR A 199 9.01 1.29 22.85
CA THR A 199 9.39 -0.11 22.69
C THR A 199 10.28 -0.47 23.86
N GLU A 200 9.67 -1.04 24.91
CA GLU A 200 10.40 -1.84 25.90
C GLU A 200 11.38 -2.75 25.15
N SER A 201 12.63 -2.72 25.61
CA SER A 201 13.69 -3.60 25.13
C SER A 201 13.30 -5.05 25.41
N ALA A 202 12.62 -5.70 24.48
CA ALA A 202 12.61 -7.14 24.41
C ALA A 202 14.03 -7.57 24.03
N ILE A 203 14.87 -7.79 25.04
CA ILE A 203 16.11 -8.57 24.94
C ILE A 203 15.68 -10.00 24.63
N GLY A 204 15.28 -10.22 23.38
CA GLY A 204 15.15 -11.52 22.77
C GLY A 204 16.55 -11.93 22.35
N LYS A 205 17.07 -12.98 23.00
CA LYS A 205 18.30 -13.67 22.60
C LYS A 205 18.24 -13.96 21.09
N HIS A 206 18.99 -13.18 20.31
CA HIS A 206 19.35 -13.59 18.96
C HIS A 206 20.30 -14.79 19.08
N PRO A 207 20.12 -15.86 18.30
CA PRO A 207 21.17 -16.87 18.20
C PRO A 207 22.41 -16.17 17.62
N ALA A 208 23.52 -16.28 18.35
CA ALA A 208 24.81 -15.76 17.94
C ALA A 208 25.10 -16.16 16.48
N SER A 209 25.23 -15.17 15.60
CA SER A 209 25.90 -15.38 14.33
C SER A 209 27.36 -15.65 14.65
N ASN A 210 27.71 -16.93 14.57
CA ASN A 210 29.06 -17.47 14.65
C ASN A 210 29.84 -17.07 13.39
N TRP A 211 30.09 -15.77 13.23
CA TRP A 211 31.08 -15.27 12.28
C TRP A 211 32.27 -14.80 13.12
N SER A 212 33.19 -15.74 13.24
CA SER A 212 34.57 -15.61 13.68
C SER A 212 35.17 -14.30 13.16
N ASP A 213 35.73 -13.48 14.04
CA ASP A 213 37.09 -13.64 14.60
C ASP A 213 38.15 -13.32 13.53
N GLY A 214 38.82 -12.19 13.76
CA GLY A 214 39.72 -11.49 12.85
C GLY A 214 40.06 -10.11 13.41
N GLU A 215 40.52 -10.07 14.67
CA GLU A 215 41.56 -9.16 15.18
C GLU A 215 42.75 -9.18 14.19
N GLU A 216 43.53 -8.14 13.88
CA GLU A 216 44.01 -6.87 14.45
C GLU A 216 44.28 -5.95 13.21
N ASP A 217 44.39 -4.63 13.28
CA ASP A 217 45.62 -3.95 13.67
C ASP A 217 45.38 -2.44 13.88
N GLU A 218 46.06 -1.91 14.88
CA GLU A 218 46.04 -0.54 15.38
C GLU A 218 46.98 0.39 14.58
N GLU A 219 46.73 1.70 14.72
CA GLU A 219 47.69 2.81 14.58
C GLU A 219 48.19 3.22 13.18
N GLU A 220 47.76 4.40 12.72
CA GLU A 220 48.53 5.66 12.69
C GLU A 220 49.52 5.73 11.50
N ASP A 221 49.29 6.70 10.61
CA ASP A 221 50.34 7.70 10.37
C ASP A 221 49.79 8.95 9.69
N GLU A 222 49.96 10.06 10.38
CA GLU A 222 49.90 11.40 9.82
C GLU A 222 51.11 11.65 8.88
N ARG A 223 50.91 12.60 7.95
CA ARG A 223 51.90 13.50 7.32
C ARG A 223 52.38 13.19 5.91
N GLU A 224 52.27 14.27 5.11
CA GLU A 224 53.24 14.74 4.12
C GLU A 224 53.37 13.93 2.82
N ASN A 225 53.39 14.49 1.60
CA ASN A 225 54.04 15.74 1.24
C ASN A 225 53.56 16.33 -0.10
N LYS A 226 53.76 17.64 -0.15
CA LYS A 226 53.60 18.62 -1.23
C LYS A 226 54.69 18.43 -2.31
N LYS A 227 54.34 18.41 -3.60
CA LYS A 227 55.06 19.01 -4.78
C LYS A 227 54.94 18.17 -6.06
N GLN A 228 54.50 18.84 -7.13
CA GLN A 228 55.01 18.88 -8.52
C GLN A 228 53.91 19.64 -9.28
N LYS A 229 53.98 20.89 -9.74
CA LYS A 229 54.98 21.67 -10.50
C LYS A 229 55.73 20.86 -11.56
N THR A 230 55.15 20.87 -12.76
CA THR A 230 55.66 20.83 -14.15
C THR A 230 54.42 20.49 -14.99
N GLU A 231 53.95 21.24 -15.98
CA GLU A 231 54.57 22.14 -16.96
C GLU A 231 53.77 23.44 -17.15
#